data_AF-A0A9D4RQF9-F1
#
_entry.id   AF-A0A9D4RQF9-F1
#
_cell.length_a   1.000
_cell.length_b   1.000
_cell.length_c   1.000
_cell.angle_alpha   90.00
_cell.angle_beta   90.00
_cell.angle_gamma   90.00
#
_symmetry.space_group_name_H-M   'P 1'
#
loop_
_entity.id
_entity.type
_entity.pdbx_description
1 polymer ?
#
loop_
_entity_poly.entity_id
_entity_poly.type
_entity_poly.pdbx_seq_one_letter_code
_entity_poly.pdbx_strand_id
1 'polypeptide(L)'
;MVLSDCASFKRLRSGAQDRRKVNLIAGDSNVHRIKDILPDDIAVKYLPISGAKLSCDRFRHALLRDLRKMDVQQLYLHLGSNDILTNEAVFYRSVI
;
A
#
# COMPACT_ATOMS: atom_id res chain seq x y z
N MET A 1 -21.48 -8.41 19.11
CA MET A 1 -21.75 -8.52 17.67
C MET A 1 -21.94 -7.10 17.16
N VAL A 2 -20.87 -6.46 16.70
CA VAL A 2 -20.90 -5.07 16.21
C VAL A 2 -20.84 -5.14 14.69
N LEU A 3 -21.98 -4.86 14.06
CA LEU A 3 -22.08 -4.58 12.64
C LEU A 3 -21.41 -3.21 12.44
N SER A 4 -20.19 -3.19 11.94
CA SER A 4 -19.58 -1.96 11.44
C SER A 4 -19.62 -2.03 9.92
N ASP A 5 -20.41 -1.11 9.35
CA ASP A 5 -20.60 -0.93 7.92
C ASP A 5 -19.26 -0.88 7.17
N CYS A 6 -18.96 -1.96 6.43
CA CYS A 6 -17.99 -1.91 5.35
C CYS A 6 -18.56 -1.00 4.27
N ALA A 7 -18.17 0.27 4.27
CA ALA A 7 -18.41 1.18 3.17
C ALA A 7 -17.92 0.51 1.87
N SER A 8 -18.86 0.13 1.00
CA SER A 8 -18.55 -0.46 -0.30
C SER A 8 -17.54 0.41 -1.03
N PHE A 9 -16.40 -0.18 -1.40
CA PHE A 9 -15.45 0.42 -2.32
C PHE A 9 -16.18 0.68 -3.65
N LYS A 10 -16.56 1.94 -3.89
CA LYS A 10 -17.06 2.34 -5.21
C LYS A 10 -15.91 2.18 -6.19
N ARG A 11 -16.11 1.28 -7.16
CA ARG A 11 -15.22 1.06 -8.30
C ARG A 11 -14.90 2.41 -8.95
N LEU A 12 -13.64 2.86 -8.84
CA LEU A 12 -13.17 4.07 -9.51
C LEU A 12 -13.25 3.82 -11.02
N ARG A 13 -14.20 4.47 -11.70
CA ARG A 13 -14.24 4.50 -13.17
C ARG A 13 -13.09 5.40 -13.61
N SER A 14 -12.10 4.86 -14.32
CA SER A 14 -11.02 5.66 -14.88
C SER A 14 -11.57 6.49 -16.05
N GLY A 15 -11.89 7.74 -15.77
CA GLY A 15 -11.97 8.80 -16.77
C GLY A 15 -10.58 9.40 -16.98
N ALA A 16 -9.62 8.62 -17.46
CA ALA A 16 -8.25 9.10 -17.66
C ALA A 16 -7.64 8.53 -18.95
N GLN A 17 -7.56 9.39 -19.96
CA GLN A 17 -6.65 9.25 -21.10
C GLN A 17 -5.19 9.20 -20.59
N ASP A 18 -4.44 8.23 -21.08
CA ASP A 18 -2.97 8.19 -21.22
C ASP A 18 -2.08 8.53 -20.00
N ARG A 19 -2.49 8.13 -18.79
CA ARG A 19 -1.53 8.08 -17.68
C ARG A 19 -0.66 6.84 -17.81
N ARG A 20 0.66 7.03 -17.88
CA ARG A 20 1.63 5.92 -17.87
C ARG A 20 1.40 5.07 -16.62
N LYS A 21 1.03 3.81 -16.83
CA LYS A 21 0.79 2.83 -15.76
C LYS A 21 2.07 2.61 -14.94
N VAL A 22 1.94 2.55 -13.62
CA VAL A 22 3.08 2.43 -12.70
C VAL A 22 2.91 1.23 -11.78
N ASN A 23 3.99 0.49 -11.53
CA ASN A 23 4.04 -0.52 -10.46
C ASN A 23 4.41 0.18 -9.14
N LEU A 24 3.63 0.00 -8.09
CA LEU A 24 3.83 0.64 -6.79
C LEU A 24 4.23 -0.40 -5.75
N ILE A 25 5.35 -0.19 -5.06
CA ILE A 25 5.73 -0.94 -3.86
C ILE A 25 5.56 -0.01 -2.66
N ALA A 26 4.63 -0.34 -1.77
CA ALA A 26 4.33 0.46 -0.58
C ALA A 26 4.50 -0.37 0.68
N GLY A 27 4.90 0.25 1.78
CA GLY A 27 5.22 -0.52 2.97
C GLY A 27 5.98 0.25 4.03
N ASP A 28 6.63 -0.50 4.93
CA ASP A 28 7.48 0.05 5.99
C ASP A 28 8.85 0.53 5.45
N SER A 29 9.77 0.83 6.36
CA SER A 29 11.13 1.29 6.02
C SER A 29 11.94 0.29 5.19
N ASN A 30 11.58 -1.00 5.17
CA ASN A 30 12.29 -2.00 4.36
C ASN A 30 12.01 -1.86 2.86
N VAL A 31 10.96 -1.15 2.45
CA VAL A 31 10.70 -0.88 1.02
C VAL A 31 11.87 -0.19 0.33
N HIS A 32 12.64 0.62 1.06
CA HIS A 32 13.86 1.22 0.50
C HIS A 32 14.89 0.18 0.06
N ARG A 33 15.01 -0.93 0.78
CA ARG A 33 15.99 -2.00 0.48
C ARG A 33 15.59 -2.82 -0.74
N ILE A 34 14.29 -2.87 -1.06
CA ILE A 34 13.79 -3.57 -2.25
C ILE A 34 14.25 -2.87 -3.53
N LYS A 35 14.43 -1.54 -3.48
CA LYS A 35 14.92 -0.75 -4.62
C LYS A 35 16.27 -1.25 -5.13
N ASP A 36 17.15 -1.66 -4.23
CA ASP A 36 18.52 -2.08 -4.58
C ASP A 36 18.58 -3.49 -5.20
N ILE A 37 17.46 -4.22 -5.20
CA ILE A 37 17.37 -5.62 -5.68
C ILE A 37 16.70 -5.68 -7.06
N LEU A 38 15.80 -4.75 -7.36
CA LEU A 38 15.05 -4.77 -8.61
C LEU A 38 15.88 -4.14 -9.74
N PRO A 39 15.82 -4.72 -10.96
CA PRO A 39 16.52 -4.15 -12.10
C PRO A 39 15.90 -2.79 -12.53
N ASP A 40 16.75 -1.87 -13.00
CA ASP A 40 16.42 -0.47 -13.29
C ASP A 40 15.44 -0.28 -14.47
N ASP A 41 15.21 -1.32 -15.27
CA ASP A 41 14.31 -1.30 -16.43
C ASP A 41 12.83 -1.41 -16.04
N ILE A 42 12.52 -1.80 -14.80
CA ILE A 42 11.16 -1.87 -14.30
C ILE A 42 10.75 -0.50 -13.73
N ALA A 43 9.75 0.13 -14.35
CA ALA A 43 9.16 1.38 -13.86
C ALA A 43 8.38 1.15 -12.55
N VAL A 44 9.10 1.19 -11.43
CA VAL A 44 8.58 1.02 -10.07
C VAL A 44 8.63 2.33 -9.30
N LYS A 45 7.53 2.67 -8.65
CA LYS A 45 7.48 3.72 -7.64
C LYS A 45 7.49 3.10 -6.25
N TYR A 46 8.29 3.66 -5.37
CA TYR A 46 8.47 3.18 -4.00
C TYR A 46 7.79 4.17 -3.04
N LEU A 47 6.97 3.65 -2.13
CA LEU A 47 6.29 4.40 -1.08
C LEU A 47 6.61 3.82 0.31
N PRO A 48 7.83 4.06 0.82
CA PRO A 48 8.20 3.69 2.18
C PRO A 48 7.55 4.64 3.19
N ILE A 49 6.93 4.08 4.21
CA ILE A 49 6.28 4.80 5.30
C ILE A 49 6.93 4.33 6.61
N SER A 50 7.82 5.15 7.15
CA SER A 50 8.60 4.79 8.35
C SER A 50 7.68 4.47 9.53
N GLY A 51 7.96 3.33 10.19
CA GLY A 51 7.16 2.82 11.30
C GLY A 51 5.75 2.38 10.92
N ALA A 52 5.45 2.18 9.62
CA ALA A 52 4.15 1.69 9.20
C ALA A 52 3.86 0.32 9.82
N LYS A 53 2.68 0.24 10.42
CA LYS A 53 2.06 -0.97 10.93
C LYS A 53 0.81 -1.23 10.11
N LEU A 54 0.33 -2.47 10.10
CA LEU A 54 -0.94 -2.79 9.47
C LEU A 54 -2.12 -2.18 10.21
N SER A 55 -2.00 -2.03 11.53
CA SER A 55 -2.98 -1.37 12.39
C SER A 55 -3.06 0.15 12.18
N CYS A 56 -2.09 0.79 11.50
CA CYS A 56 -1.97 2.23 11.56
C CYS A 56 -2.72 2.98 10.44
N ASP A 57 -3.60 3.89 10.85
CA ASP A 57 -4.28 4.84 9.95
C ASP A 57 -3.29 5.66 9.12
N ARG A 58 -2.09 5.92 9.66
CA ARG A 58 -1.01 6.63 8.97
C ARG A 58 -0.63 5.95 7.64
N PHE A 59 -0.53 4.62 7.62
CA PHE A 59 -0.24 3.87 6.40
C PHE A 59 -1.39 4.02 5.39
N ARG A 60 -2.62 3.78 5.85
CA ARG A 60 -3.83 3.87 5.02
C ARG A 60 -3.99 5.25 4.37
N HIS A 61 -3.84 6.32 5.14
CA HIS A 61 -3.96 7.69 4.63
C HIS A 61 -2.86 8.06 3.65
N ALA A 62 -1.61 7.68 3.93
CA ALA A 62 -0.48 7.94 3.03
C ALA A 62 -0.66 7.17 1.70
N LEU A 63 -1.02 5.89 1.77
CA LEU A 63 -1.28 5.07 0.59
C LEU A 63 -2.42 5.65 -0.27
N LEU A 64 -3.57 5.96 0.34
CA LEU A 64 -4.73 6.50 -0.39
C LEU A 64 -4.44 7.87 -1.03
N ARG A 65 -3.68 8.74 -0.36
CA ARG A 65 -3.27 10.03 -0.91
C ARG A 65 -2.46 9.88 -2.19
N ASP A 66 -1.58 8.87 -2.23
CA ASP A 66 -0.66 8.68 -3.34
C ASP A 66 -1.28 7.85 -4.47
N LEU A 67 -2.11 6.84 -4.15
CA LEU A 67 -2.94 6.12 -5.14
C LEU A 67 -3.84 7.06 -5.94
N ARG A 68 -4.38 8.12 -5.34
CA ARG A 68 -5.21 9.12 -6.06
C ARG A 68 -4.44 9.90 -7.13
N LYS A 69 -3.11 9.93 -7.07
CA LYS A 69 -2.25 10.72 -7.96
C LYS A 69 -1.66 9.88 -9.09
N MET A 70 -1.85 8.56 -9.09
CA MET A 70 -1.14 7.63 -9.96
C MET A 70 -2.12 6.64 -10.60
N ASP A 71 -1.83 6.23 -11.83
CA ASP A 71 -2.53 5.10 -12.45
C ASP A 71 -1.72 3.82 -12.14
N VAL A 72 -2.04 3.19 -11.01
CA VAL A 72 -1.27 2.04 -10.50
C VAL A 72 -1.76 0.77 -11.17
N GLN A 73 -0.86 0.06 -11.86
CA GLN A 73 -1.15 -1.22 -12.50
C GLN A 73 -1.07 -2.38 -11.51
N GLN A 74 -0.01 -2.40 -10.70
CA GLN A 74 0.22 -3.41 -9.67
C GLN A 74 0.66 -2.74 -8.38
N LEU A 75 0.10 -3.20 -7.26
CA LEU A 75 0.45 -2.75 -5.91
C LEU A 75 1.04 -3.92 -5.14
N TYR A 76 2.28 -3.76 -4.68
CA TYR A 76 2.96 -4.68 -3.79
C TYR A 76 3.02 -4.06 -2.39
N LEU A 77 2.71 -4.85 -1.37
CA LEU A 77 2.67 -4.41 0.02
C LEU A 77 3.73 -5.14 0.83
N HIS A 78 4.61 -4.38 1.50
CA HIS A 78 5.60 -4.92 2.44
C HIS A 78 5.39 -4.28 3.82
N LEU A 79 4.63 -4.96 4.68
CA LEU A 79 4.27 -4.51 6.02
C LEU A 79 4.30 -5.69 7.00
N GLY A 80 4.17 -5.40 8.30
CA GLY A 80 4.11 -6.43 9.34
C GLY A 80 5.37 -6.52 10.19
N SER A 81 6.51 -6.03 9.72
CA SER A 81 7.75 -6.07 10.50
C SER A 81 7.63 -5.26 11.80
N ASN A 82 7.04 -4.07 11.74
CA ASN A 82 6.79 -3.22 12.91
C ASN A 82 5.70 -3.79 13.83
N ASP A 83 4.67 -4.42 13.26
CA ASP A 83 3.60 -5.06 14.04
C ASP A 83 4.18 -6.18 14.92
N ILE A 84 5.00 -7.06 14.34
CA ILE A 84 5.72 -8.13 15.05
C ILE A 84 6.64 -7.57 16.13
N LEU A 85 7.48 -6.57 15.78
CA LEU A 85 8.43 -5.96 16.72
C LEU A 85 7.74 -5.32 17.93
N THR A 86 6.51 -4.84 17.76
CA THR A 86 5.73 -4.23 18.84
C THR A 86 4.77 -5.19 19.53
N ASN A 87 4.79 -6.47 19.16
CA ASN A 87 3.91 -7.51 19.68
C ASN A 87 2.42 -7.12 19.60
N GLU A 88 2.03 -6.39 18.56
CA GLU A 88 0.63 -6.06 18.31
C GLU A 88 -0.04 -7.29 17.68
N ALA A 89 -1.13 -7.78 18.29
CA ALA A 89 -1.90 -8.90 17.75
C ALA A 89 -2.60 -8.47 16.46
N VAL A 90 -2.03 -8.85 15.31
CA VAL A 90 -2.63 -8.57 14.00
C VAL A 90 -3.42 -9.80 13.54
N PHE A 91 -4.75 -9.74 13.68
CA PHE A 91 -5.65 -10.71 13.06
C PHE A 91 -5.95 -10.27 11.62
N TYR A 92 -5.50 -11.06 10.64
CA TYR A 92 -5.74 -10.79 9.24
C TYR A 92 -7.03 -11.45 8.77
N ARG A 93 -7.91 -10.66 8.14
CA ARG A 93 -8.91 -11.18 7.20
C ARG A 93 -8.78 -10.37 5.92
N SER A 94 -8.15 -10.96 4.90
CA SER A 94 -8.14 -10.38 3.56
C SER A 94 -9.50 -10.60 2.92
N VAL A 95 -10.15 -9.50 2.54
CA VAL A 95 -11.15 -9.50 1.47
C VAL A 95 -10.55 -8.61 0.40
N ILE A 96 -10.11 -9.23 -0.71
CA ILE A 96 -9.78 -8.51 -1.94
C ILE A 96 -11.05 -8.43 -2.77
#